data_AF-A0ABD6A8X5-F1
#
_entry.id   AF-A0ABD6A8X5-F1
#
_cell.length_a   1.000
_cell.length_b   1.000
_cell.length_c   1.000
_cell.angle_alpha   90.00
_cell.angle_beta   90.00
_cell.angle_gamma   90.00
#
_symmetry.space_group_name_H-M   'P 1'
#
loop_
_entity.id
_entity.type
_entity.pdbx_description
1 polymer ?
#
loop_
_entity_poly.entity_id
_entity_poly.type
_entity_poly.pdbx_seq_one_letter_code
_entity_poly.pdbx_strand_id
1 'polypeptide(L)'
;MTSDADCNDSFFEDEEISKLALEEARRTVDDQIQTLTDIDSKAIAILRLDGVLLGLILTGLSIIARTDQVGFDIVANTYTIFGAVALLLSIASGALTYNASDYRAGISAADVVDLVEVEYTLEGVHQGLALGYAEFIEKNFRTNITNALGITLTIYLTVAALAFFVLGVVEAAVGVGILTDGAVAIGLLLLAKWSGMLTQFRRYWTEVRQYDPDAADETESHGVGDDERDHDSENGSDTNKDPTAAGVNVSDSE
;
A
#
# COMPACT_ATOMS: atom_id res chain seq x y z
N MET A 1 -46.38 -20.59 -29.29
CA MET A 1 -45.05 -20.97 -29.81
C MET A 1 -44.26 -19.70 -30.09
N THR A 2 -43.82 -19.01 -29.03
CA THR A 2 -42.90 -17.84 -29.10
C THR A 2 -42.11 -17.68 -27.80
N SER A 3 -42.21 -18.63 -26.85
CA SER A 3 -41.61 -18.50 -25.51
C SER A 3 -40.17 -19.03 -25.43
N ASP A 4 -39.73 -19.85 -26.40
CA ASP A 4 -38.40 -20.49 -26.36
C ASP A 4 -37.33 -19.68 -27.10
N ALA A 5 -37.72 -18.67 -27.89
CA ALA A 5 -36.79 -17.81 -28.61
C ALA A 5 -36.23 -16.68 -27.73
N ASP A 6 -37.03 -16.18 -26.79
CA ASP A 6 -36.68 -15.04 -25.92
C ASP A 6 -35.70 -15.44 -24.81
N CYS A 7 -35.82 -16.66 -24.28
CA CYS A 7 -34.96 -17.18 -23.20
C CYS A 7 -33.56 -17.62 -23.68
N ASN A 8 -33.43 -17.88 -24.98
CA ASN A 8 -32.17 -18.32 -25.60
C ASN A 8 -31.29 -17.11 -25.95
N ASP A 9 -31.89 -16.00 -26.42
CA ASP A 9 -31.16 -14.74 -26.70
C ASP A 9 -30.57 -14.12 -25.43
N SER A 10 -31.30 -14.10 -24.31
CA SER A 10 -30.80 -13.56 -23.04
C SER A 10 -29.63 -14.38 -22.46
N PHE A 11 -29.66 -15.70 -22.62
CA PHE A 11 -28.60 -16.58 -22.11
C PHE A 11 -27.29 -16.43 -22.90
N PHE A 12 -27.36 -16.24 -24.23
CA PHE A 12 -26.18 -15.95 -25.04
C PHE A 12 -25.63 -14.55 -24.79
N GLU A 13 -26.49 -13.55 -24.51
CA GLU A 13 -26.04 -12.21 -24.10
C GLU A 13 -25.29 -12.24 -22.76
N ASP A 14 -25.78 -12.98 -21.75
CA ASP A 14 -25.13 -13.06 -20.43
C ASP A 14 -23.77 -13.81 -20.49
N GLU A 15 -23.65 -14.87 -21.29
CA GLU A 15 -22.39 -15.56 -21.54
C GLU A 15 -21.37 -14.67 -22.27
N GLU A 16 -21.79 -13.90 -23.28
CA GLU A 16 -20.90 -12.98 -23.99
C GLU A 16 -20.46 -11.80 -23.11
N ILE A 17 -21.35 -11.27 -22.27
CA ILE A 17 -21.04 -10.19 -21.33
C ILE A 17 -20.04 -10.65 -20.28
N SER A 18 -20.24 -11.83 -19.67
CA SER A 18 -19.33 -12.37 -18.64
C SER A 18 -17.94 -12.68 -19.23
N LYS A 19 -17.89 -13.21 -20.45
CA LYS A 19 -16.64 -13.44 -21.18
C LYS A 19 -15.90 -12.15 -21.51
N LEU A 20 -16.60 -11.12 -21.96
CA LEU A 20 -16.03 -9.80 -22.23
C LEU A 20 -15.48 -9.16 -20.95
N ALA A 21 -16.24 -9.24 -19.85
CA ALA A 21 -15.82 -8.75 -18.54
C ALA A 21 -14.55 -9.46 -18.05
N LEU A 22 -14.47 -10.78 -18.22
CA LEU A 22 -13.28 -11.57 -17.88
C LEU A 22 -12.06 -11.16 -18.72
N GLU A 23 -12.22 -10.97 -20.03
CA GLU A 23 -11.13 -10.54 -20.91
C GLU A 23 -10.58 -9.17 -20.52
N GLU A 24 -11.47 -8.20 -20.25
CA GLU A 24 -11.08 -6.87 -19.82
C GLU A 24 -10.45 -6.86 -18.41
N ALA A 25 -10.97 -7.67 -17.49
CA ALA A 25 -10.42 -7.80 -16.14
C ALA A 25 -9.01 -8.41 -16.16
N ARG A 26 -8.80 -9.46 -16.95
CA ARG A 26 -7.48 -10.08 -17.14
C ARG A 26 -6.49 -9.08 -17.74
N ARG A 27 -6.89 -8.35 -18.79
CA ARG A 27 -6.07 -7.31 -19.41
C ARG A 27 -5.68 -6.23 -18.41
N THR A 28 -6.63 -5.77 -17.59
CA THR A 28 -6.37 -4.77 -16.56
C THR A 28 -5.38 -5.26 -15.51
N VAL A 29 -5.49 -6.52 -15.06
CA VAL A 29 -4.54 -7.10 -14.11
C VAL A 29 -3.14 -7.22 -14.73
N ASP A 30 -3.04 -7.67 -15.98
CA ASP A 30 -1.76 -7.77 -16.70
C ASP A 30 -1.08 -6.38 -16.82
N ASP A 31 -1.83 -5.34 -17.19
CA ASP A 31 -1.33 -3.96 -17.27
C ASP A 31 -0.87 -3.42 -15.89
N GLN A 32 -1.59 -3.76 -14.82
CA GLN A 32 -1.20 -3.38 -13.45
C GLN A 32 0.05 -4.11 -12.96
N ILE A 33 0.19 -5.41 -13.25
CA ILE A 33 1.39 -6.19 -12.91
C ILE A 33 2.61 -5.63 -13.65
N GLN A 34 2.45 -5.29 -14.93
CA GLN A 34 3.53 -4.64 -15.69
C GLN A 34 3.91 -3.30 -15.06
N THR A 35 2.93 -2.49 -14.68
CA THR A 35 3.17 -1.19 -14.02
C THR A 35 3.91 -1.36 -12.69
N LEU A 36 3.53 -2.34 -11.86
CA LEU A 36 4.18 -2.64 -10.59
C LEU A 36 5.63 -3.13 -10.80
N THR A 37 5.86 -3.98 -11.79
CA THR A 37 7.20 -4.48 -12.14
C THR A 37 8.13 -3.35 -12.61
N ASP A 38 7.59 -2.40 -13.37
CA ASP A 38 8.32 -1.20 -13.81
C ASP A 38 8.65 -0.27 -12.63
N ILE A 39 7.74 -0.15 -11.66
CA ILE A 39 7.93 0.58 -10.41
C ILE A 39 9.08 -0.05 -9.61
N ASP A 40 9.06 -1.36 -9.39
CA ASP A 40 10.11 -2.06 -8.63
C ASP A 40 11.49 -1.92 -9.29
N SER A 41 11.53 -2.03 -10.62
CA SER A 41 12.74 -1.83 -11.42
C SER A 41 13.31 -0.41 -11.27
N LYS A 42 12.46 0.60 -11.16
CA LYS A 42 12.88 1.98 -10.88
C LYS A 42 13.37 2.14 -9.43
N ALA A 43 12.66 1.53 -8.48
CA ALA A 43 13.03 1.60 -7.05
C ALA A 43 14.42 1.00 -6.80
N ILE A 44 14.73 -0.17 -7.36
CA ILE A 44 16.06 -0.80 -7.21
C ILE A 44 17.16 0.00 -7.91
N ALA A 45 16.86 0.66 -9.02
CA ALA A 45 17.81 1.54 -9.70
C ALA A 45 18.16 2.76 -8.83
N ILE A 46 17.18 3.37 -8.17
CA ILE A 46 17.38 4.49 -7.25
C ILE A 46 18.13 4.04 -6.00
N LEU A 47 17.77 2.91 -5.39
CA LEU A 47 18.49 2.35 -4.25
C LEU A 47 19.97 2.10 -4.56
N ARG A 48 20.27 1.61 -5.77
CA ARG A 48 21.65 1.44 -6.22
C ARG A 48 22.37 2.78 -6.34
N LEU A 49 21.72 3.81 -6.88
CA LEU A 49 22.27 5.15 -6.96
C LEU A 49 22.56 5.72 -5.56
N ASP A 50 21.60 5.61 -4.63
CA ASP A 50 21.75 6.07 -3.25
C ASP A 50 22.89 5.32 -2.53
N GLY A 51 23.04 4.02 -2.77
CA GLY A 51 24.15 3.23 -2.26
C GLY A 51 25.52 3.69 -2.79
N VAL A 52 25.61 4.02 -4.08
CA VAL A 52 26.83 4.59 -4.68
C VAL A 52 27.13 5.97 -4.07
N LEU A 53 26.11 6.81 -3.93
CA LEU A 53 26.25 8.13 -3.32
C LEU A 53 26.73 8.03 -1.87
N LEU A 54 26.14 7.14 -1.08
CA LEU A 54 26.56 6.86 0.30
C LEU A 54 28.02 6.43 0.35
N GLY A 55 28.44 5.52 -0.53
CA GLY A 55 29.85 5.11 -0.64
C GLY A 55 30.79 6.27 -0.94
N LEU A 56 30.41 7.18 -1.84
CA LEU A 56 31.18 8.36 -2.17
C LEU A 56 31.30 9.32 -0.97
N ILE A 57 30.21 9.54 -0.23
CA ILE A 57 30.21 10.36 0.98
C ILE A 57 31.11 9.77 2.06
N LEU A 58 30.99 8.46 2.34
CA LEU A 58 31.83 7.76 3.31
C LEU A 58 33.30 7.81 2.92
N THR A 59 33.60 7.72 1.63
CA THR A 59 34.97 7.87 1.10
C THR A 59 35.50 9.27 1.36
N GLY A 60 34.73 10.31 1.04
CA GLY A 60 35.10 11.69 1.33
C GLY A 60 35.36 11.92 2.82
N LEU A 61 34.45 11.43 3.68
CA LEU A 61 34.57 11.52 5.12
C LEU A 61 35.83 10.80 5.65
N SER A 62 36.17 9.64 5.08
CA SER A 62 37.39 8.90 5.45
C SER A 62 38.67 9.67 5.13
N ILE A 63 38.72 10.39 4.00
CA ILE A 63 39.86 11.22 3.61
C ILE A 63 40.01 12.40 4.57
N ILE A 64 38.90 13.07 4.89
CA ILE A 64 38.87 14.19 5.82
C ILE A 64 39.31 13.75 7.22
N ALA A 65 38.79 12.63 7.71
CA ALA A 65 39.13 12.10 9.04
C ALA A 65 40.61 11.74 9.20
N ARG A 66 41.35 11.53 8.09
CA ARG A 66 42.80 11.29 8.11
C ARG A 66 43.63 12.57 7.99
N THR A 67 42.98 13.70 7.67
CA THR A 67 43.65 14.97 7.42
C THR A 67 43.57 15.82 8.67
N ASP A 68 44.63 15.84 9.48
CA ASP A 68 44.69 16.60 10.75
C ASP A 68 44.51 18.12 10.60
N GLN A 69 44.50 18.64 9.37
CA GLN A 69 44.36 20.05 9.05
C GLN A 69 42.90 20.50 8.85
N VAL A 70 41.95 19.57 8.68
CA VAL A 70 40.54 19.89 8.46
C VAL A 70 39.76 19.47 9.69
N GLY A 71 39.27 20.45 10.46
CA GLY A 71 38.42 20.18 11.61
C GLY A 71 37.12 19.49 11.20
N PHE A 72 36.70 18.47 11.95
CA PHE A 72 35.46 17.74 11.71
C PHE A 72 34.24 18.67 11.66
N ASP A 73 34.27 19.77 12.41
CA ASP A 73 33.22 20.78 12.49
C ASP A 73 32.94 21.50 11.15
N ILE A 74 33.94 21.59 10.27
CA ILE A 74 33.78 22.22 8.95
C ILE A 74 32.91 21.32 8.04
N VAL A 75 33.04 20.01 8.21
CA VAL A 75 32.41 19.00 7.36
C VAL A 75 31.08 18.54 7.96
N ALA A 76 30.97 18.46 9.27
CA ALA A 76 29.74 18.16 10.00
C ALA A 76 28.88 19.42 10.22
N ASN A 77 28.69 20.21 9.17
CA ASN A 77 27.77 21.34 9.21
C ASN A 77 26.31 20.90 9.09
N THR A 78 25.39 21.81 9.40
CA THR A 78 23.96 21.53 9.40
C THR A 78 23.45 20.97 8.06
N TYR A 79 23.97 21.45 6.93
CA TYR A 79 23.55 20.98 5.61
C TYR A 79 23.99 19.55 5.34
N THR A 80 25.24 19.17 5.66
CA THR A 80 25.68 17.77 5.46
C THR A 80 24.90 16.79 6.32
N ILE A 81 24.51 17.19 7.54
CA ILE A 81 23.64 16.40 8.41
C ILE A 81 22.26 16.21 7.77
N PHE A 82 21.61 17.29 7.31
CA PHE A 82 20.32 17.18 6.63
C PHE A 82 20.40 16.35 5.35
N GLY A 83 21.50 16.49 4.59
CA GLY A 83 21.75 15.67 3.41
C GLY A 83 21.88 14.18 3.74
N ALA A 84 22.61 13.85 4.80
CA ALA A 84 22.76 12.47 5.28
C ALA A 84 21.44 11.88 5.77
N VAL A 85 20.66 12.63 6.55
CA VAL A 85 19.34 12.18 7.02
C VAL A 85 18.39 11.97 5.84
N ALA A 86 18.33 12.92 4.89
CA ALA A 86 17.51 12.78 3.69
C ALA A 86 17.91 11.56 2.86
N LEU A 87 19.22 11.30 2.70
CA LEU A 87 19.71 10.12 1.99
C LEU A 87 19.31 8.81 2.68
N LEU A 88 19.44 8.73 4.00
CA LEU A 88 19.03 7.54 4.76
C LEU A 88 17.53 7.31 4.67
N LEU A 89 16.73 8.37 4.75
CA LEU A 89 15.28 8.29 4.54
C LEU A 89 14.94 7.85 3.12
N SER A 90 15.70 8.30 2.12
CA SER A 90 15.54 7.83 0.73
C SER A 90 15.76 6.33 0.63
N ILE A 91 16.89 5.84 1.15
CA ILE A 91 17.22 4.41 1.15
C ILE A 91 16.13 3.60 1.86
N ALA A 92 15.69 4.04 3.03
CA ALA A 92 14.64 3.37 3.78
C ALA A 92 13.31 3.33 3.00
N SER A 93 12.90 4.46 2.43
CA SER A 93 11.69 4.59 1.62
C SER A 93 11.73 3.68 0.38
N GLY A 94 12.86 3.67 -0.34
CA GLY A 94 13.05 2.80 -1.50
C GLY A 94 13.03 1.32 -1.14
N ALA A 95 13.65 0.93 -0.02
CA ALA A 95 13.68 -0.45 0.44
C ALA A 95 12.29 -0.93 0.90
N LEU A 96 11.53 -0.08 1.60
CA LEU A 96 10.14 -0.36 1.97
C LEU A 96 9.26 -0.51 0.73
N THR A 97 9.44 0.36 -0.27
CA THR A 97 8.68 0.28 -1.53
C THR A 97 8.96 -1.04 -2.25
N TYR A 98 10.23 -1.43 -2.36
CA TYR A 98 10.61 -2.71 -2.98
C TYR A 98 10.05 -3.92 -2.23
N ASN A 99 10.06 -3.90 -0.89
CA ASN A 99 9.61 -5.05 -0.09
C ASN A 99 8.09 -5.14 0.06
N ALA A 100 7.36 -4.03 -0.11
CA ALA A 100 5.90 -3.99 0.00
C ALA A 100 5.20 -4.44 -1.29
N SER A 101 5.91 -4.56 -2.42
CA SER A 101 5.39 -4.98 -3.72
C SER A 101 5.15 -6.49 -3.81
N ASP A 102 4.35 -7.07 -2.92
CA ASP A 102 3.86 -8.44 -3.07
C ASP A 102 2.56 -8.40 -3.89
N TYR A 103 2.68 -8.63 -5.21
CA TYR A 103 1.54 -8.58 -6.12
C TYR A 103 0.91 -9.97 -6.31
N ARG A 104 -0.41 -10.01 -6.47
CA ARG A 104 -1.11 -11.26 -6.79
C ARG A 104 -1.36 -11.32 -8.28
N ALA A 105 -0.84 -12.37 -8.91
CA ALA A 105 -1.03 -12.65 -10.31
C ALA A 105 -1.75 -13.99 -10.47
N GLY A 106 -3.00 -13.93 -10.92
CA GLY A 106 -3.77 -15.09 -11.32
C GLY A 106 -4.40 -15.87 -10.17
N ILE A 107 -5.15 -16.88 -10.58
CA ILE A 107 -5.96 -17.77 -9.75
C ILE A 107 -5.03 -18.72 -8.99
N SER A 108 -5.34 -19.04 -7.73
CA SER A 108 -4.50 -19.98 -6.99
C SER A 108 -4.66 -21.40 -7.53
N ALA A 109 -3.62 -22.23 -7.37
CA ALA A 109 -3.70 -23.63 -7.78
C ALA A 109 -4.83 -24.39 -7.07
N ALA A 110 -5.23 -23.95 -5.86
CA ALA A 110 -6.34 -24.53 -5.13
C ALA A 110 -7.68 -24.21 -5.82
N ASP A 111 -7.90 -22.95 -6.21
CA ASP A 111 -9.16 -22.56 -6.87
C ASP A 111 -9.29 -23.23 -8.25
N VAL A 112 -8.17 -23.48 -8.95
CA VAL A 112 -8.18 -24.23 -10.22
C VAL A 112 -8.57 -25.70 -10.00
N VAL A 113 -8.15 -26.31 -8.89
CA VAL A 113 -8.54 -27.69 -8.55
C VAL A 113 -10.02 -27.77 -8.19
N ASP A 114 -10.52 -26.83 -7.38
CA ASP A 114 -11.94 -26.75 -7.01
C ASP A 114 -12.84 -26.54 -8.24
N LEU A 115 -12.41 -25.71 -9.20
CA LEU A 115 -13.10 -25.51 -10.48
C LEU A 115 -13.15 -26.77 -11.36
N VAL A 116 -12.20 -27.69 -11.20
CA VAL A 116 -12.14 -28.95 -11.96
C VAL A 116 -12.88 -30.08 -11.25
N GLU A 117 -12.93 -30.07 -9.92
CA GLU A 117 -13.60 -31.10 -9.11
C GLU A 117 -15.12 -30.90 -9.02
N VAL A 118 -15.61 -29.66 -9.18
CA VAL A 118 -17.04 -29.34 -9.15
C VAL A 118 -17.56 -29.12 -10.58
N GLU A 119 -18.72 -29.71 -10.92
CA GLU A 119 -19.40 -29.47 -12.19
C GLU A 119 -20.02 -28.07 -12.22
N TYR A 120 -19.20 -27.04 -12.48
CA TYR A 120 -19.68 -25.69 -12.74
C TYR A 120 -20.14 -25.53 -14.20
N THR A 121 -21.15 -24.67 -14.41
CA THR A 121 -21.48 -24.19 -15.76
C THR A 121 -20.38 -23.27 -16.27
N LEU A 122 -20.17 -23.23 -17.60
CA LEU A 122 -19.14 -22.38 -18.21
C LEU A 122 -19.30 -20.90 -17.84
N GLU A 123 -20.55 -20.43 -17.78
CA GLU A 123 -20.91 -19.08 -17.33
C GLU A 123 -20.54 -18.84 -15.87
N GLY A 124 -20.84 -19.78 -14.96
CA GLY A 124 -20.48 -19.69 -13.55
C GLY A 124 -18.97 -19.64 -13.33
N VAL A 125 -18.20 -20.35 -14.16
CA VAL A 125 -16.73 -20.25 -14.16
C VAL A 125 -16.29 -18.85 -14.61
N HIS A 126 -16.80 -18.33 -15.72
CA HIS A 126 -16.43 -16.99 -16.19
C HIS A 126 -16.75 -15.90 -15.17
N GLN A 127 -17.92 -15.97 -14.54
CA GLN A 127 -18.34 -15.02 -13.52
C GLN A 127 -17.47 -15.12 -12.27
N GLY A 128 -17.20 -16.32 -11.78
CA GLY A 128 -16.30 -16.54 -10.63
C GLY A 128 -14.89 -16.02 -10.88
N LEU A 129 -14.36 -16.25 -12.09
CA LEU A 129 -13.06 -15.71 -12.50
C LEU A 129 -13.07 -14.18 -12.60
N ALA A 130 -14.12 -13.58 -13.18
CA ALA A 130 -14.24 -12.13 -13.27
C ALA A 130 -14.28 -11.48 -11.89
N LEU A 131 -14.97 -12.08 -10.92
CA LEU A 131 -14.99 -11.63 -9.53
C LEU A 131 -13.61 -11.78 -8.86
N GLY A 132 -12.92 -12.90 -9.06
CA GLY A 132 -11.56 -13.09 -8.55
C GLY A 132 -10.57 -12.08 -9.12
N TYR A 133 -10.66 -11.77 -10.42
CA TYR A 133 -9.87 -10.72 -11.04
C TYR A 133 -10.24 -9.32 -10.52
N ALA A 134 -11.51 -9.05 -10.20
CA ALA A 134 -11.90 -7.78 -9.59
C ALA A 134 -11.23 -7.56 -8.23
N GLU A 135 -11.16 -8.59 -7.39
CA GLU A 135 -10.43 -8.54 -6.10
C GLU A 135 -8.92 -8.28 -6.32
N PHE A 136 -8.33 -8.90 -7.35
CA PHE A 136 -6.93 -8.66 -7.69
C PHE A 136 -6.68 -7.24 -8.20
N ILE A 137 -7.58 -6.69 -9.04
CA ILE A 137 -7.52 -5.31 -9.52
C ILE A 137 -7.51 -4.34 -8.33
N GLU A 138 -8.38 -4.57 -7.36
CA GLU A 138 -8.51 -3.71 -6.19
C GLU A 138 -7.26 -3.77 -5.31
N LYS A 139 -6.77 -4.97 -5.00
CA LYS A 139 -5.57 -5.15 -4.19
C LYS A 139 -4.33 -4.57 -4.88
N ASN A 140 -4.17 -4.82 -6.18
CA ASN A 140 -3.04 -4.31 -6.95
C ASN A 140 -3.11 -2.77 -7.08
N PHE A 141 -4.31 -2.19 -7.20
CA PHE A 141 -4.50 -0.74 -7.21
C PHE A 141 -4.02 -0.10 -5.90
N ARG A 142 -4.35 -0.67 -4.74
CA ARG A 142 -3.88 -0.19 -3.42
C ARG A 142 -2.36 -0.23 -3.30
N THR A 143 -1.74 -1.33 -3.70
CA THR A 143 -0.28 -1.47 -3.72
C THR A 143 0.35 -0.45 -4.67
N ASN A 144 -0.24 -0.24 -5.85
CA ASN A 144 0.24 0.73 -6.84
C ASN A 144 0.20 2.18 -6.31
N ILE A 145 -0.88 2.61 -5.65
CA ILE A 145 -0.95 3.96 -5.05
C ILE A 145 0.17 4.15 -4.02
N THR A 146 0.34 3.18 -3.13
CA THR A 146 1.33 3.25 -2.05
C THR A 146 2.75 3.28 -2.62
N ASN A 147 3.03 2.43 -3.62
CA ASN A 147 4.33 2.38 -4.27
C ASN A 147 4.63 3.62 -5.10
N ALA A 148 3.64 4.18 -5.81
CA ALA A 148 3.79 5.42 -6.56
C ALA A 148 4.18 6.58 -5.64
N LEU A 149 3.57 6.66 -4.44
CA LEU A 149 3.94 7.62 -3.42
C LEU A 149 5.36 7.36 -2.91
N GLY A 150 5.69 6.11 -2.58
CA GLY A 150 7.00 5.70 -2.09
C GLY A 150 8.14 6.05 -3.04
N ILE A 151 8.00 5.78 -4.34
CA ILE A 151 9.00 6.17 -5.36
C ILE A 151 9.12 7.69 -5.44
N THR A 152 8.01 8.42 -5.48
CA THR A 152 8.03 9.88 -5.59
C THR A 152 8.75 10.51 -4.39
N LEU A 153 8.49 9.99 -3.18
CA LEU A 153 9.16 10.40 -1.96
C LEU A 153 10.66 10.08 -2.00
N THR A 154 11.02 8.87 -2.44
CA THR A 154 12.42 8.43 -2.58
C THR A 154 13.19 9.38 -3.51
N ILE A 155 12.68 9.64 -4.71
CA ILE A 155 13.32 10.55 -5.68
C ILE A 155 13.51 11.95 -5.07
N TYR A 156 12.48 12.47 -4.40
CA TYR A 156 12.55 13.77 -3.77
C TYR A 156 13.62 13.84 -2.68
N LEU A 157 13.70 12.81 -1.83
CA LEU A 157 14.70 12.69 -0.77
C LEU A 157 16.12 12.58 -1.34
N THR A 158 16.33 11.78 -2.39
CA THR A 158 17.63 11.71 -3.09
C THR A 158 18.05 13.09 -3.62
N VAL A 159 17.15 13.82 -4.28
CA VAL A 159 17.44 15.14 -4.82
C VAL A 159 17.71 16.16 -3.71
N ALA A 160 16.92 16.13 -2.64
CA ALA A 160 17.15 16.96 -1.46
C ALA A 160 18.50 16.66 -0.81
N ALA A 161 18.85 15.37 -0.67
CA ALA A 161 20.14 14.94 -0.14
C ALA A 161 21.30 15.51 -0.95
N LEU A 162 21.28 15.39 -2.29
CA LEU A 162 22.30 15.98 -3.15
C LEU A 162 22.40 17.49 -2.97
N ALA A 163 21.26 18.20 -2.97
CA ALA A 163 21.25 19.65 -2.80
C ALA A 163 21.89 20.07 -1.47
N PHE A 164 21.56 19.37 -0.38
CA PHE A 164 22.13 19.61 0.93
C PHE A 164 23.62 19.25 1.02
N PHE A 165 24.08 18.19 0.36
CA PHE A 165 25.52 17.90 0.29
C PHE A 165 26.28 18.98 -0.47
N VAL A 166 25.74 19.47 -1.59
CA VAL A 166 26.35 20.57 -2.34
C VAL A 166 26.39 21.84 -1.47
N LEU A 167 25.30 22.18 -0.79
CA LEU A 167 25.28 23.30 0.16
C LEU A 167 26.29 23.12 1.30
N GLY A 168 26.42 21.91 1.84
CA GLY A 168 27.37 21.61 2.90
C GLY A 168 28.82 21.79 2.45
N VAL A 169 29.16 21.46 1.21
CA VAL A 169 30.48 21.72 0.64
C VAL A 169 30.71 23.22 0.42
N VAL A 170 29.70 23.95 -0.05
CA VAL A 170 29.80 25.41 -0.24
C VAL A 170 29.93 26.14 1.09
N GLU A 171 29.18 25.74 2.12
CA GLU A 171 29.26 26.25 3.49
C GLU A 171 30.67 26.09 4.05
N ALA A 172 31.22 24.88 3.91
CA ALA A 172 32.58 24.58 4.34
C ALA A 172 33.66 25.42 3.63
N ALA A 173 33.44 25.79 2.36
CA ALA A 173 34.43 26.48 1.53
C ALA A 173 34.41 28.00 1.68
N VAL A 174 33.21 28.60 1.64
CA VAL A 174 33.04 30.06 1.54
C VAL A 174 31.91 30.61 2.42
N GLY A 175 31.16 29.72 3.10
CA GLY A 175 29.91 30.07 3.79
C GLY A 175 28.75 30.28 2.82
N VAL A 176 27.54 29.96 3.27
CA VAL A 176 26.30 30.09 2.50
C VAL A 176 25.56 31.35 2.96
N GLY A 177 25.22 32.20 2.00
CA GLY A 177 24.38 33.37 2.23
C GLY A 177 22.88 33.00 2.15
N ILE A 178 22.04 33.78 2.83
CA ILE A 178 20.58 33.58 2.88
C ILE A 178 19.90 33.52 1.50
N LEU A 179 20.48 34.17 0.49
CA LEU A 179 19.97 34.13 -0.88
C LEU A 179 20.12 32.74 -1.51
N THR A 180 21.21 32.05 -1.21
CA THR A 180 21.47 30.68 -1.70
C THR A 180 20.52 29.70 -1.01
N ASP A 181 20.32 29.83 0.31
CA ASP A 181 19.33 29.02 1.05
C ASP A 181 17.92 29.21 0.50
N GLY A 182 17.53 30.47 0.28
CA GLY A 182 16.25 30.82 -0.33
C GLY A 182 16.11 30.22 -1.73
N ALA A 183 17.15 30.27 -2.56
CA ALA A 183 17.13 29.72 -3.91
C ALA A 183 16.97 28.19 -3.91
N VAL A 184 17.71 27.47 -3.06
CA VAL A 184 17.60 26.00 -2.93
C VAL A 184 16.24 25.61 -2.37
N ALA A 185 15.75 26.30 -1.33
CA ALA A 185 14.42 26.07 -0.77
C ALA A 185 13.32 26.27 -1.83
N ILE A 186 13.38 27.36 -2.60
CA ILE A 186 12.44 27.60 -3.71
C ILE A 186 12.56 26.49 -4.76
N GLY A 187 13.78 26.09 -5.13
CA GLY A 187 14.03 25.00 -6.07
C GLY A 187 13.40 23.68 -5.64
N LEU A 188 13.60 23.28 -4.38
CA LEU A 188 13.00 22.08 -3.81
C LEU A 188 11.48 22.17 -3.72
N LEU A 189 10.92 23.34 -3.37
CA LEU A 189 9.47 23.54 -3.36
C LEU A 189 8.86 23.46 -4.76
N LEU A 190 9.53 24.03 -5.77
CA LEU A 190 9.11 23.91 -7.17
C LEU A 190 9.18 22.46 -7.64
N LEU A 191 10.24 21.74 -7.27
CA LEU A 191 10.39 20.31 -7.56
C LEU A 191 9.27 19.50 -6.90
N ALA A 192 8.96 19.74 -5.63
CA ALA A 192 7.86 19.09 -4.92
C ALA A 192 6.49 19.35 -5.57
N LYS A 193 6.29 20.59 -6.04
CA LYS A 193 5.07 20.97 -6.77
C LYS A 193 4.97 20.28 -8.12
N TRP A 194 6.06 20.24 -8.88
CA TRP A 194 6.11 19.68 -10.23
C TRP A 194 6.13 18.15 -10.27
N SER A 195 6.73 17.50 -9.27
CA SER A 195 6.73 16.03 -9.17
C SER A 195 5.34 15.44 -8.94
N GLY A 196 4.33 16.28 -8.69
CA GLY A 196 2.98 15.84 -8.37
C GLY A 196 2.88 15.18 -7.00
N MET A 197 3.88 15.34 -6.13
CA MET A 197 3.90 14.78 -4.78
C MET A 197 2.65 15.16 -3.97
N LEU A 198 2.22 16.43 -4.06
CA LEU A 198 0.98 16.90 -3.44
C LEU A 198 -0.26 16.17 -3.96
N THR A 199 -0.29 15.89 -5.27
CA THR A 199 -1.38 15.16 -5.91
C THR A 199 -1.37 13.69 -5.50
N GLN A 200 -0.19 13.05 -5.47
CA GLN A 200 -0.04 11.66 -5.03
C GLN A 200 -0.38 11.47 -3.54
N PHE A 201 0.06 12.39 -2.70
CA PHE A 201 -0.27 12.38 -1.27
C PHE A 201 -1.76 12.61 -1.04
N ARG A 202 -2.38 13.53 -1.78
CA ARG A 202 -3.84 13.73 -1.74
C ARG A 202 -4.57 12.47 -2.19
N ARG A 203 -4.13 11.86 -3.30
CA ARG A 203 -4.70 10.64 -3.85
C ARG A 203 -4.66 9.48 -2.84
N TYR A 204 -3.50 9.27 -2.22
CA TYR A 204 -3.33 8.31 -1.13
C TYR A 204 -4.35 8.55 0.00
N TRP A 205 -4.48 9.78 0.48
CA TRP A 205 -5.41 10.09 1.57
C TRP A 205 -6.89 9.97 1.21
N THR A 206 -7.26 10.30 -0.03
CA THR A 206 -8.67 10.20 -0.46
C THR A 206 -9.06 8.76 -0.77
N GLU A 207 -8.21 8.01 -1.47
CA GLU A 207 -8.56 6.66 -1.96
C GLU A 207 -8.40 5.61 -0.86
N VAL A 208 -7.42 5.74 0.05
CA VAL A 208 -7.24 4.79 1.15
C VAL A 208 -8.31 4.97 2.24
N ARG A 209 -8.80 6.20 2.47
CA ARG A 209 -9.78 6.48 3.54
C ARG A 209 -11.22 6.14 3.14
N GLN A 210 -11.49 6.05 1.84
CA GLN A 210 -12.82 5.74 1.32
C GLN A 210 -13.07 4.23 1.20
N TYR A 211 -12.03 3.41 1.48
CA TYR A 211 -12.07 1.97 1.36
C TYR A 211 -11.66 1.33 2.69
N ASP A 212 -12.57 1.42 3.66
CA ASP A 212 -12.49 0.72 4.94
C ASP A 212 -13.23 -0.64 4.78
N PRO A 213 -12.52 -1.78 4.68
CA PRO A 213 -13.15 -3.09 4.50
C PRO A 213 -14.04 -3.47 5.69
N ASP A 214 -13.79 -2.91 6.87
CA ASP A 214 -14.57 -3.18 8.09
C ASP A 214 -15.92 -2.44 8.08
N ALA A 215 -16.08 -1.40 7.25
CA ALA A 215 -17.35 -0.68 7.09
C ALA A 215 -18.37 -1.44 6.23
N ALA A 216 -17.92 -2.38 5.38
CA ALA A 216 -18.80 -3.22 4.57
C ALA A 216 -19.35 -4.42 5.36
N ASP A 217 -18.56 -4.98 6.28
CA ASP A 217 -18.93 -6.16 7.08
C ASP A 217 -19.99 -5.81 8.15
N GLU A 218 -20.00 -4.57 8.65
CA GLU A 218 -21.06 -4.09 9.57
C GLU A 218 -22.43 -3.93 8.88
N THR A 219 -22.47 -3.74 7.56
CA THR A 219 -23.75 -3.60 6.83
C THR A 219 -24.41 -4.93 6.46
N GLU A 220 -23.67 -6.03 6.35
CA GLU A 220 -24.27 -7.36 6.12
C GLU A 220 -24.72 -8.05 7.42
N SER A 221 -24.06 -7.77 8.56
CA SER A 221 -24.42 -8.33 9.88
C SER A 221 -25.73 -7.80 10.48
N HIS A 222 -26.29 -6.70 9.94
CA HIS A 222 -27.56 -6.11 10.40
C HIS A 222 -28.73 -6.26 9.42
N GLY A 223 -28.56 -7.01 8.32
CA GLY A 223 -29.57 -7.17 7.26
C GLY A 223 -30.37 -8.47 7.26
N VAL A 224 -30.06 -9.45 8.10
CA VAL A 224 -30.87 -10.68 8.23
C VAL A 224 -31.69 -10.57 9.52
N GLY A 225 -32.71 -9.70 9.45
CA GLY A 225 -33.74 -9.60 10.46
C GLY A 225 -34.52 -10.91 10.54
N ASP A 226 -34.52 -11.47 11.75
CA ASP A 226 -35.39 -12.53 12.22
C ASP A 226 -36.86 -12.19 11.95
N ASP A 227 -37.41 -12.69 10.85
CA ASP A 227 -38.86 -12.72 10.60
C ASP A 227 -39.19 -14.12 10.08
N GLU A 228 -39.47 -15.03 11.01
CA GLU A 228 -40.29 -16.25 10.89
C GLU A 228 -39.80 -17.33 11.88
N ARG A 229 -40.27 -17.25 13.14
CA ARG A 229 -40.54 -18.44 13.96
C ARG A 229 -41.36 -18.12 15.22
N ASP A 230 -42.53 -17.53 15.02
CA ASP A 230 -43.64 -17.64 15.98
C ASP A 230 -44.58 -18.75 15.51
N HIS A 231 -44.53 -19.91 16.19
CA HIS A 231 -45.69 -20.77 16.41
C HIS A 231 -45.39 -21.80 17.50
N ASP A 232 -46.01 -21.55 18.66
CA ASP A 232 -46.66 -22.51 19.55
C ASP A 232 -45.89 -23.79 19.95
N SER A 233 -45.60 -23.91 21.24
CA SER A 233 -46.31 -24.87 22.11
C SER A 233 -45.86 -24.76 23.56
N GLU A 234 -46.86 -24.53 24.42
CA GLU A 234 -46.92 -24.75 25.86
C GLU A 234 -46.16 -26.00 26.34
N ASN A 235 -45.62 -25.97 27.58
CA ASN A 235 -46.17 -26.74 28.72
C ASN A 235 -45.21 -26.82 29.92
N GLY A 236 -45.74 -26.56 31.13
CA GLY A 236 -45.29 -27.13 32.41
C GLY A 236 -44.26 -26.31 33.20
N SER A 237 -44.68 -25.34 34.03
CA SER A 237 -45.15 -25.48 35.42
C SER A 237 -44.10 -25.95 36.45
N ASP A 238 -43.72 -24.99 37.30
CA ASP A 238 -43.54 -25.08 38.76
C ASP A 238 -42.66 -26.20 39.35
N THR A 239 -41.62 -25.80 40.13
CA THR A 239 -41.73 -25.74 41.60
C THR A 239 -40.37 -25.47 42.30
N ASN A 240 -40.33 -24.35 43.03
CA ASN A 240 -40.10 -24.30 44.49
C ASN A 240 -38.66 -24.36 45.10
N LYS A 241 -38.40 -23.33 45.93
CA LYS A 241 -37.58 -23.27 47.18
C LYS A 241 -36.04 -23.18 47.12
N ASP A 242 -35.51 -21.94 47.11
CA ASP A 242 -35.08 -21.13 48.29
C ASP A 242 -34.45 -21.86 49.53
N PRO A 243 -33.75 -21.15 50.45
CA PRO A 243 -32.32 -20.78 50.42
C PRO A 243 -31.60 -21.11 51.75
N THR A 244 -30.27 -21.22 51.79
CA THR A 244 -29.39 -21.12 53.00
C THR A 244 -27.97 -21.51 52.57
N ALA A 245 -26.85 -21.05 53.10
CA ALA A 245 -26.42 -19.93 53.95
C ALA A 245 -24.88 -20.07 54.11
N ALA A 246 -24.22 -18.99 54.54
CA ALA A 246 -22.86 -18.94 55.10
C ALA A 246 -21.70 -19.16 54.11
N GLY A 247 -20.58 -18.48 54.16
CA GLY A 247 -20.03 -17.43 55.04
C GLY A 247 -18.75 -16.92 54.35
N VAL A 248 -18.39 -15.64 54.50
CA VAL A 248 -17.29 -15.18 55.39
C VAL A 248 -15.94 -15.81 55.05
N ASN A 249 -14.79 -15.14 54.91
CA ASN A 249 -14.30 -13.77 54.80
C ASN A 249 -12.75 -13.92 54.88
N VAL A 250 -11.96 -12.93 54.39
CA VAL A 250 -10.57 -12.59 54.85
C VAL A 250 -9.47 -13.64 54.54
N SER A 251 -8.19 -13.36 54.30
CA SER A 251 -7.33 -12.23 53.89
C SER A 251 -5.90 -12.82 53.78
N ASP A 252 -4.95 -11.95 53.39
CA ASP A 252 -3.50 -12.02 53.65
C ASP A 252 -2.68 -12.85 52.65
N SER A 253 -1.90 -12.23 51.75
CA SER A 253 -0.66 -11.46 51.95
C SER A 253 0.52 -12.33 52.41
N GLU A 254 1.38 -12.68 51.45
CA GLU A 254 2.85 -12.54 51.49
C GLU A 254 3.40 -12.75 50.06
#